data_AF-A0A4Q4YZ58-F1
#
_entry.id   AF-A0A4Q4YZ58-F1
#
_cell.length_a   1.000
_cell.length_b   1.000
_cell.length_c   1.000
_cell.angle_alpha   90.00
_cell.angle_beta   90.00
_cell.angle_gamma   90.00
#
_symmetry.space_group_name_H-M   'P 1'
#
loop_
_entity.id
_entity.type
_entity.pdbx_description
1 polymer ?
#
loop_
_entity_poly.entity_id
_entity_poly.type
_entity_poly.pdbx_seq_one_letter_code
_entity_poly.pdbx_strand_id
1 'polypeptide(L)'
;MSRRGTKRKLSDLQDDLDRENSVFAGDIQPKSRNARKKNQRASAMEEHNLDPGRDGSNDFQKWATKFEKNCQKQTEQSKAVLKGFQEKVRGHANQVHQQQKQQRDKLIQDCDTFLADFRNICSGALQAPASSNKRQKGPQISGKDDHVLFQDAQYLISQSRTMLRDFKETDDRLKNYKLELPMARWKQDKSQMQELLASGRQRAEEIIEGLLIPNNYPAAKADKHGATDVHELKLFEEGHKALKGENWGIVAAEQATQLTAIVKKLLPVYSVNAVKGLNSQPVKMGALKYVEELQKKKQSDVLRFLLRVRCWELRQLNVIHRASRPSRPDKARRLGYKAKQGYVIYRVRVRRGGRKRPVPKGATYGKPTNQGVNQLKYQRSLKATAEERVGRRCANLRVLNSYWINQDSTYKYYEVILVDPQHKAIRQDPRINWIVNPVHKHRECRGLTATGKKSRGLNKGHRYNKTRAGRRKTWKRHNTLSLWRYR
;
A
#
# COMPACT_ATOMS: atom_id res chain seq x y z
N MET A 1 -58.24 -2.11 21.84
CA MET A 1 -59.24 -2.43 20.80
C MET A 1 -58.47 -2.90 19.56
N SER A 2 -58.37 -4.24 19.34
CA SER A 2 -59.17 -5.06 18.40
C SER A 2 -58.96 -4.64 16.93
N ARG A 3 -58.58 -5.44 15.92
CA ARG A 3 -58.44 -6.88 15.59
C ARG A 3 -57.70 -6.89 14.22
N ARG A 4 -57.06 -7.92 13.63
CA ARG A 4 -57.36 -9.36 13.48
C ARG A 4 -56.14 -10.03 12.82
N GLY A 5 -55.73 -11.19 13.31
CA GLY A 5 -54.88 -12.16 12.61
C GLY A 5 -55.73 -13.37 12.17
N THR A 6 -55.26 -14.10 11.17
CA THR A 6 -55.87 -15.34 10.67
C THR A 6 -55.00 -16.54 11.03
N LYS A 7 -55.60 -17.53 11.71
CA LYS A 7 -55.02 -18.83 12.10
C LYS A 7 -55.21 -19.86 10.98
N ARG A 8 -54.23 -20.75 10.80
CA ARG A 8 -54.35 -22.02 10.06
C ARG A 8 -54.98 -23.10 10.94
N LYS A 9 -55.78 -24.00 10.35
CA LYS A 9 -56.49 -25.11 11.00
C LYS A 9 -55.56 -26.30 11.28
N LEU A 10 -56.00 -27.11 12.24
CA LEU A 10 -55.29 -28.17 12.95
C LEU A 10 -56.02 -29.49 12.63
N SER A 11 -55.69 -30.15 11.52
CA SER A 11 -56.36 -31.40 11.10
C SER A 11 -55.47 -32.44 10.41
N ASP A 12 -54.16 -32.25 10.27
CA ASP A 12 -53.33 -33.15 9.44
C ASP A 12 -52.20 -33.82 10.25
N LEU A 13 -52.44 -34.09 11.55
CA LEU A 13 -51.48 -34.74 12.44
C LEU A 13 -52.15 -35.91 13.19
N GLN A 14 -52.61 -36.91 12.46
CA GLN A 14 -52.92 -38.23 13.01
C GLN A 14 -52.95 -39.24 11.86
N ASP A 15 -51.79 -39.84 11.57
CA ASP A 15 -51.65 -41.18 10.96
C ASP A 15 -50.21 -41.58 11.26
N ASP A 16 -50.06 -41.91 12.54
CA ASP A 16 -48.88 -42.44 13.17
C ASP A 16 -48.98 -43.97 13.10
N LEU A 17 -47.83 -44.63 12.97
CA LEU A 17 -47.60 -46.01 13.43
C LEU A 17 -48.22 -47.12 12.57
N ASP A 18 -47.43 -47.67 11.64
CA ASP A 18 -47.33 -49.13 11.49
C ASP A 18 -46.11 -49.55 10.65
N ARG A 19 -45.40 -50.56 11.14
CA ARG A 19 -44.30 -51.34 10.54
C ARG A 19 -42.87 -50.80 10.63
N GLU A 20 -42.29 -50.92 11.82
CA GLU A 20 -41.03 -51.65 11.95
C GLU A 20 -41.33 -53.13 12.28
N ASN A 21 -40.67 -54.06 11.57
CA ASN A 21 -40.26 -55.43 11.97
C ASN A 21 -40.31 -56.41 10.78
N SER A 22 -39.14 -56.76 10.22
CA SER A 22 -38.75 -58.17 10.03
C SER A 22 -37.30 -58.27 9.58
N VAL A 23 -36.47 -58.74 10.51
CA VAL A 23 -35.13 -59.30 10.33
C VAL A 23 -35.24 -60.61 9.53
N PHE A 24 -34.45 -60.80 8.47
CA PHE A 24 -33.85 -62.10 8.12
C PHE A 24 -32.63 -61.88 7.19
N ALA A 25 -31.52 -62.50 7.58
CA ALA A 25 -30.25 -62.52 6.87
C ALA A 25 -30.25 -63.52 5.70
N GLY A 26 -29.44 -63.24 4.68
CA GLY A 26 -29.13 -64.16 3.59
C GLY A 26 -28.05 -63.59 2.67
N ASP A 27 -26.81 -64.03 2.87
CA ASP A 27 -25.65 -63.74 2.02
C ASP A 27 -25.81 -64.34 0.62
N ILE A 28 -25.92 -63.52 -0.44
CA ILE A 28 -25.65 -63.93 -1.82
C ILE A 28 -24.98 -62.76 -2.58
N GLN A 29 -23.77 -63.02 -3.10
CA GLN A 29 -22.92 -62.06 -3.82
C GLN A 29 -23.59 -61.46 -5.09
N PRO A 30 -23.38 -60.16 -5.42
CA PRO A 30 -23.87 -59.62 -6.69
C PRO A 30 -22.85 -59.82 -7.82
N LYS A 31 -23.15 -60.76 -8.71
CA LYS A 31 -22.61 -60.81 -10.08
C LYS A 31 -23.22 -59.66 -10.90
N SER A 32 -22.38 -58.98 -11.67
CA SER A 32 -22.75 -57.89 -12.56
C SER A 32 -23.74 -58.33 -13.64
N ARG A 33 -24.75 -57.50 -13.95
CA ARG A 33 -25.39 -57.45 -15.27
C ARG A 33 -26.34 -56.25 -15.45
N ASN A 34 -25.88 -55.33 -16.29
CA ASN A 34 -26.59 -54.52 -17.28
C ASN A 34 -27.96 -53.90 -16.95
N ALA A 35 -27.92 -52.57 -16.84
CA ALA A 35 -29.05 -51.66 -16.72
C ALA A 35 -30.01 -51.74 -17.92
N ARG A 36 -31.30 -51.95 -17.63
CA ARG A 36 -32.41 -51.74 -18.57
C ARG A 36 -32.96 -50.32 -18.34
N LYS A 37 -32.83 -49.44 -19.35
CA LYS A 37 -33.26 -48.04 -19.31
C LYS A 37 -34.78 -47.95 -19.09
N LYS A 38 -35.17 -47.13 -18.11
CA LYS A 38 -36.56 -46.73 -17.82
C LYS A 38 -36.90 -45.56 -18.77
N ASN A 39 -37.88 -45.75 -19.64
CA ASN A 39 -38.41 -44.69 -20.50
C ASN A 39 -38.98 -43.55 -19.63
N GLN A 40 -38.35 -42.38 -19.66
CA GLN A 40 -38.96 -41.13 -19.20
C GLN A 40 -39.75 -40.55 -20.37
N ARG A 41 -41.06 -40.38 -20.19
CA ARG A 41 -41.90 -39.55 -21.08
C ARG A 41 -41.42 -38.10 -20.94
N ALA A 42 -41.05 -37.49 -22.07
CA ALA A 42 -40.80 -36.06 -22.16
C ALA A 42 -42.05 -35.28 -21.72
N SER A 43 -41.85 -34.15 -21.04
CA SER A 43 -42.97 -33.25 -20.71
C SER A 43 -43.48 -32.61 -22.00
N ALA A 44 -44.79 -32.34 -22.09
CA ALA A 44 -45.47 -31.74 -23.25
C ALA A 44 -44.98 -30.32 -23.65
N MET A 45 -43.86 -29.86 -23.08
CA MET A 45 -43.18 -28.60 -23.41
C MET A 45 -41.90 -28.82 -24.25
N GLU A 46 -41.46 -30.06 -24.46
CA GLU A 46 -40.30 -30.39 -25.30
C GLU A 46 -40.64 -30.72 -26.76
N GLU A 47 -41.91 -30.97 -27.09
CA GLU A 47 -42.33 -31.34 -28.46
C GLU A 47 -42.41 -30.15 -29.44
N HIS A 48 -42.23 -28.91 -28.99
CA HIS A 48 -42.28 -27.71 -29.84
C HIS A 48 -41.04 -26.83 -29.74
N ASN A 49 -39.84 -27.38 -29.93
CA ASN A 49 -38.63 -26.57 -30.13
C ASN A 49 -37.64 -27.25 -31.08
N LEU A 50 -38.04 -27.44 -32.34
CA LEU A 50 -37.11 -27.62 -33.46
C LEU A 50 -36.86 -26.23 -34.08
N ASP A 51 -36.09 -25.39 -33.36
CA ASP A 51 -35.53 -24.16 -33.91
C ASP A 51 -34.15 -24.49 -34.51
N PRO A 52 -33.94 -24.36 -35.85
CA PRO A 52 -32.65 -24.54 -36.51
C PRO A 52 -31.52 -23.67 -35.92
N GLY A 53 -31.85 -22.62 -35.16
CA GLY A 53 -30.87 -21.76 -34.48
C GLY A 53 -30.13 -22.41 -33.31
N ARG A 54 -30.65 -23.50 -32.73
CA ARG A 54 -30.06 -24.15 -31.54
C ARG A 54 -28.79 -24.95 -31.86
N ASP A 55 -28.72 -25.55 -33.05
CA ASP A 55 -27.51 -26.26 -33.50
C ASP A 55 -26.37 -25.28 -33.82
N GLY A 56 -26.71 -24.12 -34.43
CA GLY A 56 -25.77 -23.01 -34.57
C GLY A 56 -25.25 -22.49 -33.24
N SER A 57 -26.12 -22.32 -32.22
CA SER A 57 -25.68 -21.86 -30.89
C SER A 57 -24.75 -22.85 -30.19
N ASN A 58 -24.98 -24.16 -30.38
CA ASN A 58 -24.12 -25.20 -29.82
C ASN A 58 -22.71 -25.18 -30.42
N ASP A 59 -22.58 -24.88 -31.72
CA ASP A 59 -21.27 -24.77 -32.37
C ASP A 59 -20.52 -23.49 -31.98
N PHE A 60 -21.22 -22.36 -31.81
CA PHE A 60 -20.65 -21.16 -31.21
C PHE A 60 -20.18 -21.39 -29.77
N GLN A 61 -20.92 -22.18 -28.99
CA GLN A 61 -20.56 -22.51 -27.60
C GLN A 61 -19.33 -23.43 -27.54
N LYS A 62 -19.18 -24.36 -28.49
CA LYS A 62 -17.95 -25.16 -28.66
C LYS A 62 -16.76 -24.30 -29.06
N TRP A 63 -16.96 -23.33 -29.95
CA TRP A 63 -15.91 -22.37 -30.33
C TRP A 63 -15.50 -21.47 -29.17
N ALA A 64 -16.46 -20.91 -28.44
CA ALA A 64 -16.21 -20.08 -27.26
C ALA A 64 -15.42 -20.84 -26.19
N THR A 65 -15.80 -22.08 -25.89
CA THR A 65 -15.06 -22.92 -24.93
C THR A 65 -13.66 -23.31 -25.41
N LYS A 66 -13.46 -23.53 -26.72
CA LYS A 66 -12.13 -23.76 -27.31
C LYS A 66 -11.26 -22.50 -27.24
N PHE A 67 -11.83 -21.34 -27.51
CA PHE A 67 -11.17 -20.05 -27.42
C PHE A 67 -10.76 -19.72 -25.98
N GLU A 68 -11.68 -19.90 -25.01
CA GLU A 68 -11.40 -19.72 -23.58
C GLU A 68 -10.27 -20.63 -23.10
N LYS A 69 -10.25 -21.90 -23.50
CA LYS A 69 -9.17 -22.84 -23.17
C LYS A 69 -7.82 -22.38 -23.74
N ASN A 70 -7.79 -21.90 -24.99
CA ASN A 70 -6.57 -21.39 -25.61
C ASN A 70 -6.09 -20.10 -24.93
N CYS A 71 -7.00 -19.17 -24.60
CA CYS A 71 -6.66 -17.95 -23.86
C CYS A 71 -6.15 -18.26 -22.45
N GLN A 72 -6.74 -19.24 -21.75
CA GLN A 72 -6.27 -19.70 -20.44
C GLN A 72 -4.87 -20.30 -20.54
N LYS A 73 -4.63 -21.18 -21.53
CA LYS A 73 -3.32 -21.78 -21.79
C LYS A 73 -2.25 -20.72 -22.08
N GLN A 74 -2.55 -19.74 -22.92
CA GLN A 74 -1.64 -18.62 -23.22
C GLN A 74 -1.40 -17.73 -22.00
N THR A 75 -2.43 -17.51 -21.18
CA THR A 75 -2.31 -16.75 -19.93
C THR A 75 -1.42 -17.47 -18.92
N GLU A 76 -1.52 -18.80 -18.83
CA GLU A 76 -0.66 -19.63 -17.97
C GLU A 76 0.80 -19.64 -18.45
N GLN A 77 1.02 -19.77 -19.76
CA GLN A 77 2.35 -19.67 -20.36
C GLN A 77 2.97 -18.28 -20.11
N SER A 78 2.21 -17.21 -20.32
CA SER A 78 2.63 -15.84 -20.02
C SER A 78 2.98 -15.65 -18.54
N LYS A 79 2.15 -16.18 -17.62
CA LYS A 79 2.44 -16.16 -16.18
C LYS A 79 3.72 -16.91 -15.83
N ALA A 80 3.99 -18.04 -16.47
CA ALA A 80 5.22 -18.81 -16.26
C ALA A 80 6.46 -18.05 -16.73
N VAL A 81 6.41 -17.45 -17.93
CA VAL A 81 7.49 -16.61 -18.46
C VAL A 81 7.73 -15.39 -17.59
N LEU A 82 6.66 -14.70 -17.17
CA LEU A 82 6.76 -13.54 -16.27
C LEU A 82 7.33 -13.91 -14.90
N LYS A 83 6.99 -15.08 -14.36
CA LYS A 83 7.56 -15.57 -13.10
C LYS A 83 9.06 -15.83 -13.24
N GLY A 84 9.49 -16.52 -14.31
CA GLY A 84 10.90 -16.75 -14.59
C GLY A 84 11.69 -15.45 -14.84
N PHE A 85 11.08 -14.49 -15.54
CA PHE A 85 11.67 -13.17 -15.74
C PHE A 85 11.79 -12.40 -14.41
N GLN A 86 10.77 -12.40 -13.57
CA GLN A 86 10.81 -11.78 -12.24
C GLN A 86 11.86 -12.41 -11.33
N GLU A 87 12.05 -13.72 -11.41
CA GLU A 87 13.10 -14.43 -10.67
C GLU A 87 14.49 -14.04 -11.18
N LYS A 88 14.70 -13.94 -12.50
CA LYS A 88 15.95 -13.43 -13.08
C LYS A 88 16.23 -11.99 -12.66
N VAL A 89 15.26 -11.08 -12.76
CA VAL A 89 15.40 -9.68 -12.35
C VAL A 89 15.72 -9.58 -10.86
N ARG A 90 15.08 -10.41 -10.02
CA ARG A 90 15.38 -10.48 -8.59
C ARG A 90 16.79 -10.99 -8.32
N GLY A 91 17.26 -11.99 -9.09
CA GLY A 91 18.64 -12.47 -9.05
C GLY A 91 19.66 -11.37 -9.34
N HIS A 92 19.48 -10.64 -10.45
CA HIS A 92 20.35 -9.52 -10.82
C HIS A 92 20.28 -8.37 -9.81
N ALA A 93 19.09 -8.03 -9.32
CA ALA A 93 18.92 -7.00 -8.29
C ALA A 93 19.63 -7.37 -6.98
N ASN A 94 19.58 -8.64 -6.57
CA ASN A 94 20.32 -9.15 -5.42
C ASN A 94 21.83 -9.08 -5.65
N GLN A 95 22.30 -9.42 -6.86
CA GLN A 95 23.71 -9.33 -7.23
C GLN A 95 24.22 -7.88 -7.18
N VAL A 96 23.45 -6.93 -7.70
CA VAL A 96 23.77 -5.49 -7.62
C VAL A 96 23.73 -4.99 -6.17
N HIS A 97 22.76 -5.42 -5.37
CA HIS A 97 22.73 -5.07 -3.94
C HIS A 97 23.92 -5.63 -3.18
N GLN A 98 24.36 -6.85 -3.52
CA GLN A 98 25.54 -7.47 -2.93
C GLN A 98 26.82 -6.73 -3.34
N GLN A 99 26.94 -6.33 -4.60
CA GLN A 99 28.06 -5.49 -5.08
C GLN A 99 28.06 -4.10 -4.41
N GLN A 100 26.92 -3.43 -4.30
CA GLN A 100 26.82 -2.14 -3.62
C GLN A 100 27.10 -2.25 -2.12
N LYS A 101 26.70 -3.36 -1.49
CA LYS A 101 27.01 -3.63 -0.10
C LYS A 101 28.51 -3.85 0.08
N GLN A 102 29.13 -4.67 -0.77
CA GLN A 102 30.58 -4.87 -0.80
C GLN A 102 31.35 -3.54 -0.98
N GLN A 103 30.88 -2.65 -1.86
CA GLN A 103 31.49 -1.35 -2.06
C GLN A 103 31.32 -0.39 -0.87
N ARG A 104 30.13 -0.37 -0.24
CA ARG A 104 29.90 0.46 0.96
C ARG A 104 30.68 -0.04 2.16
N ASP A 105 30.69 -1.34 2.37
CA ASP A 105 31.42 -1.96 3.46
C ASP A 105 32.93 -1.68 3.28
N LYS A 106 33.43 -1.73 2.04
CA LYS A 106 34.79 -1.29 1.69
C LYS A 106 35.06 0.17 2.08
N LEU A 107 34.18 1.09 1.70
CA LEU A 107 34.35 2.53 1.97
C LEU A 107 34.32 2.87 3.47
N ILE A 108 33.44 2.20 4.24
CA ILE A 108 33.36 2.38 5.70
C ILE A 108 34.63 1.88 6.35
N GLN A 109 35.14 0.74 5.89
CA GLN A 109 36.39 0.19 6.36
C GLN A 109 37.54 1.16 6.11
N ASP A 110 37.63 1.72 4.89
CA ASP A 110 38.66 2.71 4.52
C ASP A 110 38.63 3.97 5.44
N CYS A 111 37.44 4.44 5.80
CA CYS A 111 37.28 5.57 6.73
C CYS A 111 37.76 5.23 8.15
N ASP A 112 37.46 4.03 8.64
CA ASP A 112 37.85 3.64 10.00
C ASP A 112 39.37 3.40 10.11
N THR A 113 40.02 2.89 9.05
CA THR A 113 41.48 2.77 8.98
C THR A 113 42.14 4.14 9.00
N PHE A 114 41.64 5.08 8.18
CA PHE A 114 42.13 6.46 8.18
C PHE A 114 42.05 7.11 9.57
N LEU A 115 40.93 6.92 10.28
CA LEU A 115 40.75 7.45 11.63
C LEU A 115 41.69 6.78 12.66
N ALA A 116 42.02 5.50 12.48
CA ALA A 116 42.96 4.79 13.34
C ALA A 116 44.40 5.28 13.13
N ASP A 117 44.84 5.42 11.87
CA ASP A 117 46.17 5.95 11.54
C ASP A 117 46.31 7.40 12.02
N PHE A 118 45.26 8.20 11.82
CA PHE A 118 45.22 9.57 12.34
C PHE A 118 45.33 9.60 13.88
N ARG A 119 44.64 8.71 14.60
CA ARG A 119 44.78 8.60 16.06
C ARG A 119 46.17 8.15 16.48
N ASN A 120 46.79 7.22 15.76
CA ASN A 120 48.14 6.76 16.05
C ASN A 120 49.16 7.89 15.89
N ILE A 121 49.05 8.66 14.81
CA ILE A 121 49.83 9.88 14.58
C ILE A 121 49.64 10.88 15.72
N CYS A 122 48.40 11.15 16.14
CA CYS A 122 48.12 12.03 17.27
C CYS A 122 48.65 11.48 18.60
N SER A 123 48.62 10.16 18.82
CA SER A 123 49.11 9.54 20.05
C SER A 123 50.64 9.50 20.14
N GLY A 124 51.33 9.31 19.01
CA GLY A 124 52.80 9.43 18.95
C GLY A 124 53.27 10.86 19.24
N ALA A 125 52.51 11.86 18.79
CA ALA A 125 52.75 13.26 19.15
C ALA A 125 52.49 13.57 20.64
N LEU A 126 51.62 12.81 21.31
CA LEU A 126 51.28 12.97 22.74
C LEU A 126 52.18 12.15 23.69
N GLN A 127 52.91 11.15 23.19
CA GLN A 127 53.83 10.30 23.97
C GLN A 127 55.30 10.75 23.91
N ALA A 128 55.60 11.94 23.37
CA ALA A 128 56.93 12.54 23.52
C ALA A 128 57.26 12.72 25.03
N PRO A 129 58.40 12.23 25.52
CA PRO A 129 58.58 11.91 26.94
C PRO A 129 58.63 13.17 27.81
N ALA A 130 57.60 13.33 28.66
CA ALA A 130 57.71 14.06 29.91
C ALA A 130 58.53 13.24 30.93
N SER A 131 59.84 13.10 30.69
CA SER A 131 60.78 12.56 31.68
C SER A 131 62.10 13.34 31.66
N SER A 132 62.03 14.62 32.06
CA SER A 132 63.21 15.35 32.52
C SER A 132 63.49 14.99 33.98
N ASN A 133 64.43 14.08 34.23
CA ASN A 133 65.14 14.03 35.51
C ASN A 133 66.56 13.52 35.28
N LYS A 134 67.39 14.37 34.67
CA LYS A 134 68.86 14.40 34.84
C LYS A 134 69.38 15.72 34.25
N ARG A 135 70.03 16.52 35.08
CA ARG A 135 70.79 17.71 34.66
C ARG A 135 71.93 17.24 33.76
N GLN A 136 71.95 17.68 32.50
CA GLN A 136 73.16 17.72 31.70
C GLN A 136 73.30 19.11 31.06
N LYS A 137 74.48 19.70 31.26
CA LYS A 137 74.92 20.94 30.61
C LYS A 137 74.88 20.75 29.10
N GLY A 138 74.36 21.73 28.38
CA GLY A 138 73.98 21.62 26.96
C GLY A 138 75.15 21.50 25.98
N PRO A 139 74.78 21.36 24.70
CA PRO A 139 75.31 22.18 23.63
C PRO A 139 74.23 23.11 23.06
N GLN A 140 74.69 24.22 22.51
CA GLN A 140 73.93 25.30 21.85
C GLN A 140 72.77 24.80 20.98
N ILE A 141 71.57 25.33 21.24
CA ILE A 141 70.40 25.18 20.38
C ILE A 141 70.67 26.04 19.14
N SER A 142 71.07 25.43 18.01
CA SER A 142 70.89 26.07 16.70
C SER A 142 69.38 26.24 16.46
N GLY A 143 69.00 27.31 15.76
CA GLY A 143 67.71 28.00 15.86
C GLY A 143 66.42 27.15 15.90
N LYS A 144 65.29 27.80 16.21
CA LYS A 144 63.95 27.20 16.37
C LYS A 144 63.58 26.12 15.32
N ASP A 145 64.11 26.27 14.10
CA ASP A 145 63.87 25.38 12.95
C ASP A 145 64.62 24.03 13.01
N ASP A 146 65.67 23.91 13.84
CA ASP A 146 66.46 22.67 14.00
C ASP A 146 65.97 21.77 15.14
N HIS A 147 64.97 22.22 15.91
CA HIS A 147 64.41 21.44 16.99
C HIS A 147 63.53 20.31 16.43
N VAL A 148 63.85 19.05 16.77
CA VAL A 148 63.19 17.83 16.26
C VAL A 148 61.65 17.91 16.36
N LEU A 149 61.11 18.34 17.51
CA LEU A 149 59.66 18.49 17.67
C LEU A 149 59.04 19.57 16.77
N PHE A 150 59.80 20.61 16.40
CA PHE A 150 59.32 21.67 15.51
C PHE A 150 59.30 21.19 14.05
N GLN A 151 60.30 20.39 13.63
CA GLN A 151 60.33 19.76 12.31
C GLN A 151 59.20 18.74 12.15
N ASP A 152 58.96 17.89 13.16
CA ASP A 152 57.86 16.93 13.16
C ASP A 152 56.49 17.64 13.12
N ALA A 153 56.33 18.73 13.88
CA ALA A 153 55.11 19.54 13.85
C ALA A 153 54.89 20.19 12.47
N GLN A 154 55.95 20.72 11.84
CA GLN A 154 55.85 21.27 10.48
C GLN A 154 55.51 20.20 9.45
N TYR A 155 56.10 19.01 9.56
CA TYR A 155 55.79 17.87 8.69
C TYR A 155 54.31 17.47 8.79
N LEU A 156 53.78 17.33 10.00
CA LEU A 156 52.36 17.01 10.24
C LEU A 156 51.41 18.12 9.75
N ILE A 157 51.78 19.38 9.93
CA ILE A 157 51.02 20.53 9.40
C ILE A 157 51.05 20.52 7.86
N SER A 158 52.17 20.15 7.24
CA SER A 158 52.28 20.05 5.79
C SER A 158 51.40 18.92 5.23
N GLN A 159 51.43 17.74 5.85
CA GLN A 159 50.62 16.59 5.44
C GLN A 159 49.12 16.86 5.57
N SER A 160 48.69 17.44 6.70
CA SER A 160 47.28 17.80 6.92
C SER A 160 46.78 18.86 5.94
N ARG A 161 47.63 19.83 5.56
CA ARG A 161 47.31 20.81 4.50
C ARG A 161 47.16 20.16 3.13
N THR A 162 47.99 19.17 2.81
CA THR A 162 47.88 18.41 1.55
C THR A 162 46.59 17.59 1.50
N MET A 163 46.27 16.84 2.56
CA MET A 163 45.00 16.10 2.64
C MET A 163 43.77 16.99 2.52
N LEU A 164 43.79 18.18 3.16
CA LEU A 164 42.69 19.16 3.04
C LEU A 164 42.55 19.71 1.61
N ARG A 165 43.66 19.86 0.88
CA ARG A 165 43.64 20.31 -0.52
C ARG A 165 43.05 19.24 -1.43
N ASP A 166 43.48 17.98 -1.26
CA ASP A 166 42.98 16.84 -2.04
C ASP A 166 41.49 16.59 -1.77
N PHE A 167 41.05 16.74 -0.51
CA PHE A 167 39.63 16.67 -0.16
C PHE A 167 38.82 17.81 -0.81
N LYS A 168 39.36 19.03 -0.83
CA LYS A 168 38.67 20.17 -1.45
C LYS A 168 38.58 20.01 -2.97
N GLU A 169 39.64 19.53 -3.63
CA GLU A 169 39.62 19.26 -5.06
C GLU A 169 38.64 18.13 -5.43
N THR A 170 38.56 17.08 -4.61
CA THR A 170 37.60 15.99 -4.82
C THR A 170 36.16 16.41 -4.56
N ASP A 171 35.91 17.25 -3.55
CA ASP A 171 34.59 17.83 -3.27
C ASP A 171 34.13 18.79 -4.38
N ASP A 172 35.03 19.62 -4.90
CA ASP A 172 34.75 20.52 -6.02
C ASP A 172 34.51 19.75 -7.33
N ARG A 173 35.22 18.63 -7.55
CA ARG A 173 34.94 17.71 -8.67
C ARG A 173 33.58 17.01 -8.54
N LEU A 174 33.19 16.60 -7.33
CA LEU A 174 31.88 16.00 -7.06
C LEU A 174 30.73 17.01 -7.26
N LYS A 175 30.92 18.27 -6.82
CA LYS A 175 29.94 19.35 -7.04
C LYS A 175 29.74 19.66 -8.52
N ASN A 176 30.80 19.55 -9.32
CA ASN A 176 30.78 19.80 -10.77
C ASN A 176 30.42 18.56 -11.60
N TYR A 177 30.27 17.38 -10.99
CA TYR A 177 29.93 16.15 -11.70
C TYR A 177 28.43 16.08 -12.02
N LYS A 178 28.04 16.62 -13.17
CA LYS A 178 26.66 16.55 -13.67
C LYS A 178 26.44 15.20 -14.35
N LEU A 179 25.71 14.29 -13.70
CA LEU A 179 25.33 13.00 -14.27
C LEU A 179 24.35 13.22 -15.44
N GLU A 180 24.88 13.27 -16.67
CA GLU A 180 24.12 13.28 -17.91
C GLU A 180 23.43 11.91 -18.09
N LEU A 181 22.22 11.77 -17.52
CA LEU A 181 21.39 10.59 -17.75
C LEU A 181 21.08 10.49 -19.26
N PRO A 182 21.16 9.30 -19.90
CA PRO A 182 20.88 9.11 -21.32
C PRO A 182 19.37 9.18 -21.61
N MET A 183 18.77 10.32 -21.25
CA MET A 183 17.35 10.63 -21.26
C MET A 183 16.80 10.68 -22.68
N ALA A 184 17.64 11.08 -23.64
CA ALA A 184 17.31 11.06 -25.06
C ALA A 184 17.04 9.63 -25.55
N ARG A 185 17.93 8.68 -25.20
CA ARG A 185 17.78 7.27 -25.58
C ARG A 185 16.58 6.63 -24.91
N TRP A 186 16.33 6.92 -23.64
CA TRP A 186 15.13 6.43 -22.96
C TRP A 186 13.82 6.92 -23.61
N LYS A 187 13.76 8.20 -24.02
CA LYS A 187 12.58 8.74 -24.71
C LYS A 187 12.37 8.07 -26.06
N GLN A 188 13.46 7.78 -26.79
CA GLN A 188 13.42 7.06 -28.07
C GLN A 188 12.92 5.62 -27.91
N ASP A 189 13.52 4.84 -27.00
CA ASP A 189 13.13 3.45 -26.73
C ASP A 189 11.65 3.36 -26.29
N LYS A 190 11.19 4.33 -25.50
CA LYS A 190 9.79 4.44 -25.09
C LYS A 190 8.85 4.69 -26.28
N SER A 191 9.25 5.58 -27.21
CA SER A 191 8.46 5.88 -28.41
C SER A 191 8.34 4.65 -29.31
N GLN A 192 9.46 3.96 -29.55
CA GLN A 192 9.51 2.75 -30.38
C GLN A 192 8.65 1.62 -29.81
N MET A 193 8.64 1.43 -28.48
CA MET A 193 7.76 0.46 -27.82
C MET A 193 6.28 0.83 -27.92
N GLN A 194 5.94 2.13 -27.91
CA GLN A 194 4.56 2.58 -28.10
C GLN A 194 4.07 2.34 -29.53
N GLU A 195 4.94 2.56 -30.51
CA GLU A 195 4.68 2.33 -31.93
C GLU A 195 4.46 0.83 -32.22
N LEU A 196 5.34 -0.04 -31.72
CA LEU A 196 5.20 -1.50 -31.86
C LEU A 196 3.88 -2.03 -31.25
N LEU A 197 3.49 -1.51 -30.08
CA LEU A 197 2.21 -1.87 -29.44
C LEU A 197 0.99 -1.33 -30.21
N ALA A 198 1.12 -0.20 -30.90
CA ALA A 198 0.06 0.37 -31.73
C ALA A 198 -0.12 -0.47 -33.01
N SER A 199 0.96 -0.82 -33.69
CA SER A 199 0.93 -1.67 -34.89
C SER A 199 0.37 -3.06 -34.60
N GLY A 200 0.76 -3.67 -33.47
CA GLY A 200 0.21 -4.96 -33.04
C GLY A 200 -1.29 -4.90 -32.70
N ARG A 201 -1.79 -3.74 -32.21
CA ARG A 201 -3.22 -3.54 -31.96
C ARG A 201 -4.01 -3.40 -33.26
N GLN A 202 -3.55 -2.57 -34.19
CA GLN A 202 -4.21 -2.37 -35.49
C GLN A 202 -4.34 -3.70 -36.24
N ARG A 203 -3.30 -4.54 -36.23
CA ARG A 203 -3.36 -5.86 -36.85
C ARG A 203 -4.36 -6.81 -36.17
N ALA A 204 -4.44 -6.79 -34.85
CA ALA A 204 -5.44 -7.58 -34.12
C ALA A 204 -6.87 -7.12 -34.43
N GLU A 205 -7.07 -5.82 -34.61
CA GLU A 205 -8.35 -5.25 -35.06
C GLU A 205 -8.68 -5.72 -36.48
N GLU A 206 -7.75 -5.67 -37.44
CA GLU A 206 -7.93 -6.18 -38.81
C GLU A 206 -8.31 -7.67 -38.86
N ILE A 207 -7.64 -8.50 -38.05
CA ILE A 207 -7.93 -9.94 -37.98
C ILE A 207 -9.35 -10.18 -37.42
N ILE A 208 -9.74 -9.45 -36.39
CA ILE A 208 -11.07 -9.58 -35.78
C ILE A 208 -12.14 -9.07 -36.74
N GLU A 209 -11.91 -7.97 -37.44
CA GLU A 209 -12.83 -7.42 -38.45
C GLU A 209 -13.01 -8.40 -39.62
N GLY A 210 -11.94 -9.02 -40.10
CA GLY A 210 -11.99 -10.07 -41.12
C GLY A 210 -12.73 -11.34 -40.69
N LEU A 211 -12.73 -11.67 -39.39
CA LEU A 211 -13.49 -12.79 -38.83
C LEU A 211 -14.97 -12.44 -38.59
N LEU A 212 -15.29 -11.17 -38.34
CA LEU A 212 -16.66 -10.70 -38.05
C LEU A 212 -17.48 -10.41 -39.32
N ILE A 213 -16.84 -10.07 -40.45
CA ILE A 213 -17.52 -9.79 -41.73
C ILE A 213 -16.97 -10.72 -42.82
N PRO A 214 -17.48 -11.94 -42.96
CA PRO A 214 -17.12 -12.81 -44.07
C PRO A 214 -17.79 -12.26 -45.34
N ASN A 215 -16.98 -11.79 -46.30
CA ASN A 215 -17.28 -11.49 -47.72
C ASN A 215 -17.01 -10.06 -48.23
N ASN A 216 -16.36 -9.16 -47.49
CA ASN A 216 -16.00 -7.84 -48.04
C ASN A 216 -14.50 -7.47 -47.96
N TYR A 217 -13.63 -8.38 -47.52
CA TYR A 217 -12.18 -8.20 -47.57
C TYR A 217 -11.57 -9.05 -48.68
N PRO A 218 -10.67 -8.50 -49.51
CA PRO A 218 -9.98 -9.28 -50.53
C PRO A 218 -9.19 -10.40 -49.83
N ALA A 219 -9.55 -11.65 -50.12
CA ALA A 219 -8.78 -12.80 -49.66
C ALA A 219 -7.35 -12.65 -50.17
N ALA A 220 -6.39 -12.52 -49.26
CA ALA A 220 -4.98 -12.51 -49.61
C ALA A 220 -4.65 -13.82 -50.34
N LYS A 221 -4.27 -13.72 -51.62
CA LYS A 221 -3.87 -14.88 -52.42
C LYS A 221 -2.60 -15.48 -51.80
N ALA A 222 -2.67 -16.76 -51.44
CA ALA A 222 -1.52 -17.51 -50.97
C ALA A 222 -0.59 -17.81 -52.17
N ASP A 223 0.62 -17.27 -52.15
CA ASP A 223 1.68 -17.69 -53.06
C ASP A 223 2.24 -19.06 -52.64
N LYS A 224 2.82 -19.78 -53.61
CA LYS A 224 3.22 -21.20 -53.56
C LYS A 224 4.34 -21.55 -52.56
N HIS A 225 4.66 -20.66 -51.62
CA HIS A 225 5.57 -20.92 -50.52
C HIS A 225 4.81 -20.59 -49.24
N GLY A 226 4.32 -21.61 -48.54
CA GLY A 226 3.40 -21.50 -47.39
C GLY A 226 3.90 -20.65 -46.23
N ALA A 227 3.89 -19.34 -46.40
CA ALA A 227 4.11 -18.33 -45.39
C ALA A 227 2.91 -17.37 -45.43
N THR A 228 1.97 -17.58 -44.53
CA THR A 228 1.18 -16.47 -44.02
C THR A 228 2.16 -15.48 -43.39
N ASP A 229 2.08 -14.23 -43.86
CA ASP A 229 2.62 -13.01 -43.26
C ASP A 229 4.13 -12.74 -43.33
N VAL A 230 4.55 -12.20 -44.48
CA VAL A 230 5.73 -11.33 -44.63
C VAL A 230 5.70 -10.14 -43.63
N HIS A 231 4.52 -9.74 -43.17
CA HIS A 231 4.34 -8.67 -42.17
C HIS A 231 4.57 -9.14 -40.72
N GLU A 232 4.20 -10.38 -40.38
CA GLU A 232 4.43 -10.99 -39.05
C GLU A 232 5.92 -11.22 -38.82
N LEU A 233 6.64 -11.71 -39.84
CA LEU A 233 8.10 -11.87 -39.79
C LEU A 233 8.83 -10.53 -39.66
N LYS A 234 8.37 -9.48 -40.35
CA LYS A 234 8.94 -8.12 -40.24
C LYS A 234 8.73 -7.52 -38.85
N LEU A 235 7.52 -7.62 -38.31
CA LEU A 235 7.19 -7.11 -36.97
C LEU A 235 7.99 -7.84 -35.88
N PHE A 236 8.17 -9.16 -36.06
CA PHE A 236 8.96 -9.99 -35.15
C PHE A 236 10.47 -9.74 -35.29
N GLU A 237 10.98 -9.54 -36.51
CA GLU A 237 12.36 -9.11 -36.75
C GLU A 237 12.64 -7.72 -36.18
N GLU A 238 11.72 -6.77 -36.34
CA GLU A 238 11.83 -5.40 -35.81
C GLU A 238 11.79 -5.38 -34.28
N GLY A 239 10.87 -6.14 -33.67
CA GLY A 239 10.83 -6.32 -32.20
C GLY A 239 12.07 -7.03 -31.66
N HIS A 240 12.58 -8.03 -32.38
CA HIS A 240 13.80 -8.75 -32.01
C HIS A 240 15.06 -7.90 -32.21
N LYS A 241 15.12 -7.05 -33.25
CA LYS A 241 16.17 -6.02 -33.44
C LYS A 241 16.12 -4.95 -32.35
N ALA A 242 14.94 -4.51 -31.92
CA ALA A 242 14.78 -3.55 -30.82
C ALA A 242 15.23 -4.13 -29.46
N LEU A 243 15.07 -5.45 -29.26
CA LEU A 243 15.52 -6.16 -28.06
C LEU A 243 17.03 -6.47 -28.06
N LYS A 244 17.65 -6.66 -29.23
CA LYS A 244 19.08 -7.00 -29.38
C LYS A 244 20.01 -5.82 -29.70
N GLY A 245 19.49 -4.66 -30.10
CA GLY A 245 20.28 -3.45 -30.34
C GLY A 245 20.73 -2.73 -29.06
N GLU A 246 21.48 -1.62 -29.21
CA GLU A 246 21.88 -0.73 -28.11
C GLU A 246 20.67 -0.11 -27.40
N ASN A 247 20.15 -0.81 -26.40
CA ASN A 247 19.05 -0.34 -25.58
C ASN A 247 19.58 0.55 -24.44
N TRP A 248 18.70 1.34 -23.83
CA TRP A 248 19.04 2.16 -22.66
C TRP A 248 19.74 1.38 -21.53
N GLY A 249 19.42 0.09 -21.38
CA GLY A 249 20.03 -0.77 -20.38
C GLY A 249 21.53 -1.02 -20.63
N ILE A 250 21.95 -1.18 -21.88
CA ILE A 250 23.35 -1.36 -22.28
C ILE A 250 24.14 -0.06 -22.07
N VAL A 251 23.61 1.07 -22.53
CA VAL A 251 24.25 2.40 -22.36
C VAL A 251 24.40 2.76 -20.87
N ALA A 252 23.38 2.47 -20.06
CA ALA A 252 23.44 2.69 -18.61
C ALA A 252 24.45 1.76 -17.92
N ALA A 253 24.57 0.51 -18.38
CA ALA A 253 25.56 -0.44 -17.86
C ALA A 253 26.99 -0.01 -18.20
N GLU A 254 27.24 0.45 -19.43
CA GLU A 254 28.55 0.98 -19.86
C GLU A 254 28.94 2.21 -19.04
N GLN A 255 28.03 3.18 -18.85
CA GLN A 255 28.28 4.34 -18.00
C GLN A 255 28.57 3.95 -16.54
N ALA A 256 27.87 2.94 -16.01
CA ALA A 256 28.14 2.42 -14.67
C ALA A 256 29.51 1.73 -14.57
N THR A 257 29.95 1.01 -15.61
CA THR A 257 31.29 0.41 -15.65
C THR A 257 32.40 1.46 -15.75
N GLN A 258 32.18 2.55 -16.51
CA GLN A 258 33.10 3.68 -16.60
C GLN A 258 33.23 4.41 -15.25
N LEU A 259 32.11 4.67 -14.57
CA LEU A 259 32.11 5.23 -13.21
C LEU A 259 32.84 4.30 -12.22
N THR A 260 32.62 3.00 -12.33
CA THR A 260 33.30 2.00 -11.47
C THR A 260 34.81 1.96 -11.75
N ALA A 261 35.24 2.13 -13.00
CA ALA A 261 36.65 2.20 -13.38
C ALA A 261 37.33 3.47 -12.86
N ILE A 262 36.64 4.61 -12.88
CA ILE A 262 37.12 5.87 -12.31
C ILE A 262 37.27 5.73 -10.78
N VAL A 263 36.29 5.13 -10.10
CA VAL A 263 36.34 4.88 -8.66
C VAL A 263 37.47 3.91 -8.28
N LYS A 264 37.71 2.86 -9.08
CA LYS A 264 38.83 1.92 -8.87
C LYS A 264 40.20 2.58 -9.07
N LYS A 265 40.32 3.57 -9.96
CA LYS A 265 41.56 4.33 -10.17
C LYS A 265 41.91 5.26 -9.02
N LEU A 266 40.92 5.66 -8.22
CA LEU A 266 41.05 6.62 -7.11
C LEU A 266 41.42 5.97 -5.76
N LEU A 267 41.42 4.64 -5.64
CA LEU A 267 41.70 3.93 -4.38
C LEU A 267 42.66 2.75 -4.59
N PRO A 268 43.98 2.96 -4.57
CA PRO A 268 44.96 1.88 -4.54
C PRO A 268 45.31 1.49 -3.08
N VAL A 269 45.66 0.20 -2.91
CA VAL A 269 46.33 -0.46 -1.77
C VAL A 269 45.45 -1.35 -0.85
N TYR A 270 45.60 -2.67 -1.08
CA TYR A 270 45.85 -3.83 -0.18
C TYR A 270 45.53 -3.71 1.33
N SER A 271 45.27 -4.75 2.12
CA SER A 271 45.50 -6.20 2.01
C SER A 271 44.52 -6.95 2.94
N VAL A 272 44.31 -8.22 2.66
CA VAL A 272 43.39 -9.15 3.32
C VAL A 272 43.87 -9.49 4.75
N ASN A 273 43.01 -9.36 5.76
CA ASN A 273 42.72 -10.40 6.78
C ASN A 273 41.89 -9.88 7.97
N ALA A 274 41.24 -10.84 8.63
CA ALA A 274 40.54 -10.75 9.92
C ALA A 274 39.10 -10.20 9.89
N VAL A 275 38.21 -11.06 9.37
CA VAL A 275 36.78 -11.09 9.70
C VAL A 275 36.59 -11.39 11.18
N LYS A 276 35.85 -10.53 11.90
CA LYS A 276 34.68 -10.93 12.70
C LYS A 276 33.97 -9.73 13.32
N GLY A 277 32.71 -9.57 12.92
CA GLY A 277 31.69 -8.92 13.75
C GLY A 277 31.22 -7.57 13.22
N LEU A 278 30.12 -7.57 12.45
CA LEU A 278 28.87 -6.88 12.78
C LEU A 278 27.90 -6.96 11.57
N ASN A 279 26.93 -7.87 11.69
CA ASN A 279 25.86 -8.08 10.73
C ASN A 279 24.88 -6.89 10.72
N SER A 280 24.97 -5.99 9.73
CA SER A 280 23.85 -5.11 9.38
C SER A 280 23.02 -5.77 8.26
N GLN A 281 21.90 -6.37 8.66
CA GLN A 281 20.88 -6.89 7.74
C GLN A 281 19.98 -5.73 7.27
N PRO A 282 19.59 -5.66 5.98
CA PRO A 282 18.60 -4.70 5.53
C PRO A 282 17.30 -4.93 6.30
N VAL A 283 16.83 -3.91 7.01
CA VAL A 283 15.63 -3.99 7.84
C VAL A 283 14.44 -4.32 6.95
N LYS A 284 14.03 -5.59 6.91
CA LYS A 284 12.83 -6.06 6.21
C LYS A 284 11.62 -5.31 6.76
N MET A 285 11.11 -4.34 6.00
CA MET A 285 9.91 -3.58 6.39
C MET A 285 8.68 -4.48 6.36
N GLY A 286 7.81 -4.39 7.36
CA GLY A 286 6.58 -5.18 7.41
C GLY A 286 5.56 -4.77 6.35
N ALA A 287 4.75 -5.71 5.85
CA ALA A 287 3.75 -5.48 4.80
C ALA A 287 2.82 -4.27 5.04
N LEU A 288 2.39 -4.05 6.30
CA LEU A 288 1.52 -2.92 6.66
C LEU A 288 2.18 -1.55 6.45
N LYS A 289 3.51 -1.48 6.50
CA LYS A 289 4.26 -0.24 6.26
C LYS A 289 4.19 0.15 4.79
N TYR A 290 4.30 -0.81 3.86
CA TYR A 290 4.09 -0.55 2.43
C TYR A 290 2.68 -0.07 2.13
N VAL A 291 1.66 -0.69 2.74
CA VAL A 291 0.26 -0.25 2.59
C VAL A 291 0.08 1.17 3.09
N GLU A 292 0.70 1.53 4.21
CA GLU A 292 0.69 2.91 4.71
C GLU A 292 1.32 3.90 3.73
N GLU A 293 2.53 3.60 3.21
CA GLU A 293 3.22 4.51 2.29
C GLU A 293 2.44 4.70 0.99
N LEU A 294 1.86 3.61 0.47
CA LEU A 294 0.96 3.66 -0.68
C LEU A 294 -0.23 4.58 -0.39
N GLN A 295 -0.86 4.42 0.78
CA GLN A 295 -1.98 5.27 1.23
C GLN A 295 -1.61 6.74 1.47
N LYS A 296 -0.33 7.11 1.58
CA LYS A 296 0.07 8.53 1.60
C LYS A 296 0.01 9.14 0.21
N LYS A 297 0.37 8.38 -0.83
CA LYS A 297 0.36 8.81 -2.24
C LYS A 297 -1.01 8.64 -2.91
N LYS A 298 -2.08 9.24 -2.36
CA LYS A 298 -3.47 9.07 -2.83
C LYS A 298 -3.75 9.59 -4.24
N GLN A 299 -2.90 10.48 -4.76
CA GLN A 299 -3.02 11.02 -6.11
C GLN A 299 -2.36 10.15 -7.18
N SER A 300 -1.66 9.08 -6.78
CA SER A 300 -1.14 8.10 -7.74
C SER A 300 -2.28 7.43 -8.52
N ASP A 301 -2.04 7.10 -9.78
CA ASP A 301 -3.07 6.53 -10.66
C ASP A 301 -3.66 5.22 -10.12
N VAL A 302 -2.82 4.36 -9.53
CA VAL A 302 -3.25 3.11 -8.90
C VAL A 302 -4.28 3.37 -7.80
N LEU A 303 -4.00 4.29 -6.86
CA LEU A 303 -4.94 4.59 -5.79
C LEU A 303 -6.15 5.37 -6.28
N ARG A 304 -5.98 6.29 -7.23
CA ARG A 304 -7.09 7.06 -7.79
C ARG A 304 -8.09 6.15 -8.49
N PHE A 305 -7.60 5.21 -9.29
CA PHE A 305 -8.41 4.16 -9.92
C PHE A 305 -9.14 3.31 -8.88
N LEU A 306 -8.41 2.76 -7.89
CA LEU A 306 -8.99 1.94 -6.83
C LEU A 306 -10.06 2.69 -6.02
N LEU A 307 -9.81 3.95 -5.68
CA LEU A 307 -10.77 4.78 -4.96
C LEU A 307 -11.99 5.10 -5.83
N ARG A 308 -11.85 5.28 -7.14
CA ARG A 308 -12.98 5.53 -8.03
C ARG A 308 -13.93 4.32 -8.09
N VAL A 309 -13.39 3.11 -8.27
CA VAL A 309 -14.16 1.86 -8.26
C VAL A 309 -14.85 1.64 -6.91
N ARG A 310 -14.12 1.78 -5.80
CA ARG A 310 -14.71 1.67 -4.45
C ARG A 310 -15.78 2.72 -4.19
N CYS A 311 -15.62 3.93 -4.70
CA CYS A 311 -16.62 4.98 -4.51
C CYS A 311 -17.91 4.69 -5.27
N TRP A 312 -17.82 4.03 -6.43
CA TRP A 312 -18.99 3.55 -7.14
C TRP A 312 -19.74 2.48 -6.32
N GLU A 313 -19.04 1.46 -5.81
CA GLU A 313 -19.63 0.43 -4.95
C GLU A 313 -20.32 1.04 -3.71
N LEU A 314 -19.63 1.94 -2.99
CA LEU A 314 -20.16 2.58 -1.79
C LEU A 314 -21.37 3.50 -2.04
N ARG A 315 -21.58 3.96 -3.28
CA ARG A 315 -22.77 4.75 -3.65
C ARG A 315 -24.02 3.87 -3.75
N GLN A 316 -23.86 2.65 -4.27
CA GLN A 316 -24.95 1.69 -4.42
C GLN A 316 -25.41 1.12 -3.06
N LEU A 317 -24.49 1.03 -2.10
CA LEU A 317 -24.80 0.52 -0.77
C LEU A 317 -25.59 1.53 0.10
N ASN A 318 -26.29 0.99 1.10
CA ASN A 318 -27.04 1.77 2.09
C ASN A 318 -26.16 2.77 2.85
N VAL A 319 -26.78 3.86 3.33
CA VAL A 319 -26.11 4.97 4.03
C VAL A 319 -25.24 4.49 5.20
N ILE A 320 -25.74 3.52 5.97
CA ILE A 320 -25.04 2.83 7.04
C ILE A 320 -25.18 1.33 6.77
N HIS A 321 -24.07 0.64 6.58
CA HIS A 321 -24.05 -0.81 6.40
C HIS A 321 -22.85 -1.43 7.12
N ARG A 322 -22.98 -2.70 7.52
CA ARG A 322 -21.91 -3.46 8.14
C ARG A 322 -20.91 -3.91 7.07
N ALA A 323 -19.62 -3.76 7.35
CA ALA A 323 -18.56 -4.31 6.52
C ALA A 323 -17.99 -5.58 7.18
N SER A 324 -17.77 -6.64 6.39
CA SER A 324 -17.22 -7.89 6.90
C SER A 324 -15.76 -7.76 7.34
N ARG A 325 -14.99 -6.92 6.64
CA ARG A 325 -13.56 -6.66 6.90
C ARG A 325 -13.22 -5.17 6.72
N PRO A 326 -12.17 -4.65 7.39
CA PRO A 326 -11.72 -3.29 7.18
C PRO A 326 -11.19 -3.13 5.75
N SER A 327 -11.62 -2.08 5.04
CA SER A 327 -11.04 -1.74 3.72
C SER A 327 -9.57 -1.31 3.82
N ARG A 328 -9.17 -0.85 5.01
CA ARG A 328 -7.83 -0.36 5.33
C ARG A 328 -7.30 -1.01 6.62
N PRO A 329 -6.74 -2.23 6.54
CA PRO A 329 -6.24 -2.95 7.71
C PRO A 329 -5.08 -2.22 8.41
N ASP A 330 -4.23 -1.52 7.65
CA ASP A 330 -3.14 -0.67 8.16
C ASP A 330 -3.66 0.38 9.17
N LYS A 331 -4.71 1.10 8.76
CA LYS A 331 -5.24 2.23 9.51
C LYS A 331 -6.12 1.74 10.66
N ALA A 332 -6.93 0.71 10.41
CA ALA A 332 -7.78 0.10 11.43
C ALA A 332 -6.94 -0.40 12.62
N ARG A 333 -5.86 -1.15 12.36
CA ARG A 333 -4.98 -1.69 13.41
C ARG A 333 -4.35 -0.59 14.26
N ARG A 334 -3.90 0.50 13.64
CA ARG A 334 -3.34 1.67 14.35
C ARG A 334 -4.35 2.34 15.28
N LEU A 335 -5.63 2.27 14.94
CA LEU A 335 -6.71 2.85 15.72
C LEU A 335 -7.30 1.88 16.75
N GLY A 336 -6.71 0.68 16.90
CA GLY A 336 -7.07 -0.30 17.92
C GLY A 336 -7.96 -1.43 17.44
N TYR A 337 -8.22 -1.57 16.13
CA TYR A 337 -8.90 -2.76 15.61
C TYR A 337 -8.02 -4.01 15.75
N LYS A 338 -8.63 -5.11 16.17
CA LYS A 338 -8.04 -6.45 16.17
C LYS A 338 -9.00 -7.39 15.47
N ALA A 339 -8.46 -8.31 14.66
CA ALA A 339 -9.25 -9.32 13.97
C ALA A 339 -9.58 -10.47 14.94
N LYS A 340 -10.52 -10.22 15.85
CA LYS A 340 -11.08 -11.22 16.77
C LYS A 340 -12.57 -10.93 16.97
N GLN A 341 -13.29 -11.92 17.51
CA GLN A 341 -14.72 -11.78 17.78
C GLN A 341 -14.99 -10.62 18.76
N GLY A 342 -16.12 -9.93 18.55
CA GLY A 342 -16.52 -8.74 19.29
C GLY A 342 -16.06 -7.40 18.69
N TYR A 343 -15.16 -7.39 17.70
CA TYR A 343 -14.90 -6.20 16.87
C TYR A 343 -15.80 -6.20 15.64
N VAL A 344 -16.41 -5.06 15.34
CA VAL A 344 -17.28 -4.88 14.18
C VAL A 344 -16.92 -3.59 13.46
N ILE A 345 -17.10 -3.57 12.15
CA ILE A 345 -16.84 -2.40 11.32
C ILE A 345 -18.12 -2.03 10.59
N TYR A 346 -18.45 -0.75 10.65
CA TYR A 346 -19.55 -0.16 9.88
C TYR A 346 -19.02 0.90 8.94
N ARG A 347 -19.53 0.88 7.71
CA ARG A 347 -19.31 1.93 6.71
C ARG A 347 -20.47 2.91 6.79
N VAL A 348 -20.15 4.19 6.74
CA VAL A 348 -21.15 5.27 6.76
C VAL A 348 -20.75 6.38 5.79
N ARG A 349 -21.75 6.89 5.06
CA ARG A 349 -21.60 8.11 4.25
C ARG A 349 -22.20 9.33 4.95
N VAL A 350 -21.48 10.45 4.88
CA VAL A 350 -21.91 11.75 5.41
C VAL A 350 -21.83 12.79 4.31
N ARG A 351 -22.92 13.56 4.11
CA ARG A 351 -23.00 14.60 3.09
C ARG A 351 -21.95 15.69 3.35
N ARG A 352 -21.28 16.12 2.29
CA ARG A 352 -20.30 17.20 2.26
C ARG A 352 -21.01 18.56 2.31
N GLY A 353 -20.24 19.60 2.65
CA GLY A 353 -20.71 20.97 2.69
C GLY A 353 -20.92 21.52 4.11
N GLY A 354 -21.37 22.76 4.16
CA GLY A 354 -21.80 23.43 5.40
C GLY A 354 -23.18 22.95 5.87
N ARG A 355 -23.64 23.49 7.00
CA ARG A 355 -24.98 23.23 7.51
C ARG A 355 -25.79 24.51 7.42
N LYS A 356 -26.81 24.52 6.56
CA LYS A 356 -27.79 25.61 6.50
C LYS A 356 -28.50 25.71 7.86
N ARG A 357 -28.73 26.94 8.33
CA ARG A 357 -29.58 27.18 9.51
C ARG A 357 -31.00 26.67 9.21
N PRO A 358 -31.63 25.89 10.11
CA PRO A 358 -33.01 25.47 9.92
C PRO A 358 -33.96 26.63 10.25
N VAL A 359 -34.13 27.55 9.30
CA VAL A 359 -35.08 28.66 9.38
C VAL A 359 -36.07 28.60 8.23
N PRO A 360 -37.38 28.72 8.50
CA PRO A 360 -38.39 28.80 7.45
C PRO A 360 -38.09 29.95 6.48
N LYS A 361 -38.10 29.67 5.18
CA LYS A 361 -37.85 30.64 4.09
C LYS A 361 -36.53 31.43 4.17
N GLY A 362 -35.60 31.06 5.05
CA GLY A 362 -34.39 31.85 5.29
C GLY A 362 -34.62 33.09 6.17
N ALA A 363 -35.82 33.29 6.72
CA ALA A 363 -36.14 34.43 7.55
C ALA A 363 -35.57 34.27 8.97
N THR A 364 -34.67 35.17 9.33
CA THR A 364 -34.06 35.25 10.67
C THR A 364 -34.43 36.58 11.32
N TYR A 365 -35.08 36.53 12.48
CA TYR A 365 -35.44 37.72 13.25
C TYR A 365 -34.31 38.18 14.19
N GLY A 366 -34.36 39.46 14.58
CA GLY A 366 -33.42 40.07 15.51
C GLY A 366 -32.21 40.75 14.85
N LYS A 367 -31.14 40.92 15.62
CA LYS A 367 -29.96 41.72 15.23
C LYS A 367 -29.30 41.20 13.92
N PRO A 368 -28.81 42.08 13.04
CA PRO A 368 -28.18 41.72 11.76
C PRO A 368 -27.06 40.66 11.86
N THR A 369 -26.29 40.66 12.95
CA THR A 369 -25.24 39.64 13.20
C THR A 369 -25.75 38.20 13.17
N ASN A 370 -27.01 37.97 13.55
CA ASN A 370 -27.62 36.65 13.61
C ASN A 370 -28.36 36.24 12.32
N GLN A 371 -28.33 37.08 11.28
CA GLN A 371 -29.11 36.85 10.06
C GLN A 371 -28.44 35.90 9.05
N GLY A 372 -27.22 35.42 9.31
CA GLY A 372 -26.52 34.47 8.44
C GLY A 372 -27.19 33.09 8.38
N VAL A 373 -27.50 32.60 7.17
CA VAL A 373 -28.17 31.30 6.94
C VAL A 373 -27.27 30.27 6.23
N ASN A 374 -26.63 30.65 5.11
CA ASN A 374 -25.98 29.69 4.20
C ASN A 374 -24.51 29.40 4.52
N GLN A 375 -23.73 30.42 4.90
CA GLN A 375 -22.28 30.30 5.06
C GLN A 375 -21.84 29.71 6.41
N LEU A 376 -22.78 29.23 7.22
CA LEU A 376 -22.52 28.62 8.52
C LEU A 376 -21.76 27.29 8.40
N LYS A 377 -20.74 27.14 9.23
CA LYS A 377 -19.94 25.91 9.34
C LYS A 377 -20.33 25.14 10.60
N TYR A 378 -20.48 23.83 10.47
CA TYR A 378 -20.81 23.00 11.61
C TYR A 378 -19.61 22.86 12.56
N GLN A 379 -19.85 22.98 13.87
CA GLN A 379 -18.79 22.95 14.88
C GLN A 379 -18.08 21.60 14.96
N ARG A 380 -18.79 20.49 14.69
CA ARG A 380 -18.22 19.14 14.68
C ARG A 380 -17.76 18.76 13.28
N SER A 381 -16.67 18.01 13.20
CA SER A 381 -16.20 17.46 11.91
C SER A 381 -17.19 16.41 11.34
N LEU A 382 -17.22 16.26 10.02
CA LEU A 382 -18.04 15.23 9.35
C LEU A 382 -17.76 13.80 9.86
N LYS A 383 -16.51 13.54 10.27
CA LYS A 383 -16.10 12.26 10.85
C LYS A 383 -16.74 12.03 12.24
N ALA A 384 -16.95 13.08 13.03
CA ALA A 384 -17.66 12.97 14.31
C ALA A 384 -19.16 12.70 14.08
N THR A 385 -19.75 13.35 13.08
CA THR A 385 -21.14 13.07 12.65
C THR A 385 -21.29 11.62 12.17
N ALA A 386 -20.28 11.07 11.48
CA ALA A 386 -20.25 9.66 11.08
C ALA A 386 -20.27 8.72 12.28
N GLU A 387 -19.40 8.95 13.27
CA GLU A 387 -19.35 8.19 14.54
C GLU A 387 -20.71 8.24 15.27
N GLU A 388 -21.32 9.43 15.36
CA GLU A 388 -22.61 9.63 16.04
C GLU A 388 -23.77 8.94 15.32
N ARG A 389 -23.83 8.98 13.99
CA ARG A 389 -24.85 8.26 13.19
C ARG A 389 -24.77 6.76 13.41
N VAL A 390 -23.55 6.20 13.37
CA VAL A 390 -23.33 4.77 13.60
C VAL A 390 -23.62 4.38 15.04
N GLY A 391 -23.17 5.18 16.03
CA GLY A 391 -23.43 4.93 17.45
C GLY A 391 -24.93 4.93 17.80
N ARG A 392 -25.72 5.80 17.15
CA ARG A 392 -27.19 5.79 17.29
C ARG A 392 -27.83 4.57 16.64
N ARG A 393 -27.37 4.16 15.45
CA ARG A 393 -27.90 2.97 14.75
C ARG A 393 -27.55 1.66 15.48
N CYS A 394 -26.37 1.60 16.09
CA CYS A 394 -25.84 0.44 16.80
C CYS A 394 -25.69 0.74 18.30
N ALA A 395 -26.79 1.07 18.97
CA ALA A 395 -26.78 1.58 20.34
C ALA A 395 -26.15 0.63 21.38
N ASN A 396 -26.25 -0.68 21.15
CA ASN A 396 -25.69 -1.71 22.04
C ASN A 396 -24.17 -1.82 21.93
N LEU A 397 -23.58 -1.35 20.82
CA LEU A 397 -22.15 -1.38 20.59
C LEU A 397 -21.46 -0.12 21.12
N ARG A 398 -20.14 -0.17 21.25
CA ARG A 398 -19.30 0.95 21.70
C ARG A 398 -18.41 1.43 20.56
N VAL A 399 -18.49 2.72 20.22
CA VAL A 399 -17.60 3.33 19.24
C VAL A 399 -16.20 3.44 19.82
N LEU A 400 -15.24 2.76 19.20
CA LEU A 400 -13.82 2.85 19.55
C LEU A 400 -13.18 4.06 18.86
N ASN A 401 -13.18 4.05 17.53
CA ASN A 401 -12.60 5.08 16.68
C ASN A 401 -13.16 5.00 15.26
N SER A 402 -12.75 5.89 14.37
CA SER A 402 -13.10 5.82 12.95
C SER A 402 -11.98 6.32 12.05
N TYR A 403 -12.06 6.06 10.74
CA TYR A 403 -11.13 6.56 9.75
C TYR A 403 -11.79 6.81 8.39
N TRP A 404 -11.15 7.69 7.61
CA TRP A 404 -11.58 8.01 6.26
C TRP A 404 -11.18 6.89 5.29
N ILE A 405 -12.08 6.58 4.36
CA ILE A 405 -11.86 5.57 3.32
C ILE A 405 -11.88 6.24 1.94
N ASN A 406 -12.89 7.07 1.68
CA ASN A 406 -13.16 7.60 0.35
C ASN A 406 -13.97 8.90 0.40
N GLN A 407 -14.02 9.63 -0.72
CA GLN A 407 -14.89 10.80 -0.90
C GLN A 407 -15.28 10.99 -2.37
N ASP A 408 -16.52 11.41 -2.61
CA ASP A 408 -16.99 11.94 -3.89
C ASP A 408 -17.35 13.42 -3.74
N SER A 409 -17.96 14.04 -4.75
CA SER A 409 -18.40 15.44 -4.70
C SER A 409 -19.41 15.73 -3.58
N THR A 410 -20.30 14.77 -3.28
CA THR A 410 -21.49 14.96 -2.44
C THR A 410 -21.31 14.38 -1.03
N TYR A 411 -20.49 13.34 -0.85
CA TYR A 411 -20.36 12.52 0.34
C TYR A 411 -18.89 12.27 0.71
N LYS A 412 -18.66 12.07 2.00
CA LYS A 412 -17.44 11.44 2.53
C LYS A 412 -17.80 10.12 3.21
N TYR A 413 -16.96 9.13 2.99
CA TYR A 413 -17.15 7.77 3.48
C TYR A 413 -16.15 7.47 4.60
N TYR A 414 -16.66 6.93 5.70
CA TYR A 414 -15.88 6.58 6.88
C TYR A 414 -16.18 5.14 7.30
N GLU A 415 -15.16 4.49 7.86
CA GLU A 415 -15.28 3.22 8.55
C GLU A 415 -15.20 3.51 10.05
N VAL A 416 -16.21 3.08 10.79
CA VAL A 416 -16.30 3.21 12.23
C VAL A 416 -16.04 1.85 12.85
N ILE A 417 -15.06 1.81 13.76
CA ILE A 417 -14.70 0.62 14.52
C ILE A 417 -15.58 0.61 15.77
N LEU A 418 -16.37 -0.45 15.89
CA LEU A 418 -17.25 -0.72 17.01
C LEU A 418 -16.75 -1.95 17.77
N VAL A 419 -17.06 -1.98 19.06
CA VAL A 419 -16.75 -3.09 19.96
C VAL A 419 -18.05 -3.50 20.65
N ASP A 420 -18.28 -4.80 20.71
CA ASP A 420 -19.36 -5.38 21.50
C ASP A 420 -18.92 -5.59 22.96
N PRO A 421 -19.49 -4.83 23.93
CA PRO A 421 -19.12 -4.96 25.34
C PRO A 421 -19.66 -6.24 26.00
N GLN A 422 -20.64 -6.92 25.39
CA GLN A 422 -21.23 -8.16 25.93
C GLN A 422 -20.41 -9.40 25.53
N HIS A 423 -19.58 -9.31 24.49
CA HIS A 423 -18.82 -10.44 23.98
C HIS A 423 -17.69 -10.88 24.93
N LYS A 424 -17.60 -12.18 25.25
CA LYS A 424 -16.59 -12.76 26.15
C LYS A 424 -15.16 -12.39 25.76
N ALA A 425 -14.81 -12.50 24.47
CA ALA A 425 -13.47 -12.16 23.96
C ALA A 425 -13.06 -10.67 24.14
N ILE A 426 -14.01 -9.77 24.38
CA ILE A 426 -13.74 -8.36 24.69
C ILE A 426 -13.60 -8.17 26.20
N ARG A 427 -14.50 -8.78 26.99
CA ARG A 427 -14.49 -8.69 28.45
C ARG A 427 -13.23 -9.29 29.06
N GLN A 428 -12.74 -10.39 28.49
CA GLN A 428 -11.54 -11.09 28.96
C GLN A 428 -10.22 -10.44 28.52
N ASP A 429 -10.21 -9.56 27.51
CA ASP A 429 -8.97 -8.94 27.03
C ASP A 429 -8.64 -7.67 27.83
N PRO A 430 -7.57 -7.66 28.65
CA PRO A 430 -7.21 -6.53 29.50
C PRO A 430 -6.85 -5.26 28.71
N ARG A 431 -6.52 -5.36 27.41
CA ARG A 431 -6.14 -4.21 26.59
C ARG A 431 -7.35 -3.37 26.15
N ILE A 432 -8.53 -3.97 26.07
CA ILE A 432 -9.76 -3.30 25.58
C ILE A 432 -10.90 -3.32 26.59
N ASN A 433 -10.86 -4.19 27.62
CA ASN A 433 -11.92 -4.36 28.61
C ASN A 433 -12.39 -3.03 29.25
N TRP A 434 -11.54 -2.02 29.33
CA TRP A 434 -11.90 -0.67 29.79
C TRP A 434 -13.16 -0.16 29.09
N ILE A 435 -13.37 -0.43 27.80
CA ILE A 435 -14.52 0.07 27.03
C ILE A 435 -15.87 -0.51 27.48
N VAL A 436 -15.84 -1.63 28.22
CA VAL A 436 -17.02 -2.34 28.73
C VAL A 436 -17.67 -1.55 29.88
N ASN A 437 -16.88 -0.79 30.64
CA ASN A 437 -17.37 -0.05 31.80
C ASN A 437 -18.50 0.92 31.42
N PRO A 438 -19.52 1.09 32.27
CA PRO A 438 -20.70 1.90 31.97
C PRO A 438 -20.37 3.37 31.66
N VAL A 439 -19.28 3.90 32.22
CA VAL A 439 -18.79 5.27 31.97
C VAL A 439 -18.39 5.51 30.50
N HIS A 440 -18.21 4.45 29.71
CA HIS A 440 -17.85 4.49 28.29
C HIS A 440 -19.06 4.31 27.34
N LYS A 441 -20.30 4.37 27.87
CA LYS A 441 -21.53 4.49 27.06
C LYS A 441 -21.50 5.74 26.18
N HIS A 442 -21.89 5.63 24.91
CA HIS A 442 -22.05 6.75 23.96
C HIS A 442 -20.92 7.80 23.99
N ARG A 443 -19.67 7.34 23.85
CA ARG A 443 -18.47 8.21 23.83
C ARG A 443 -18.48 9.18 22.64
N GLU A 444 -19.06 8.75 21.52
CA GLU A 444 -19.26 9.53 20.30
C GLU A 444 -20.16 10.75 20.55
N CYS A 445 -21.28 10.58 21.25
CA CYS A 445 -22.21 11.68 21.59
C CYS A 445 -21.57 12.73 22.51
N ARG A 446 -20.70 12.27 23.42
CA ARG A 446 -19.95 13.12 24.38
C ARG A 446 -18.65 13.69 23.81
N GLY A 447 -18.28 13.35 22.57
CA GLY A 447 -17.06 13.81 21.94
C GLY A 447 -15.78 13.32 22.65
N LEU A 448 -15.77 12.08 23.12
CA LEU A 448 -14.63 11.43 23.79
C LEU A 448 -13.80 10.53 22.85
N THR A 449 -14.25 10.35 21.61
CA THR A 449 -13.46 9.73 20.53
C THR A 449 -12.29 10.64 20.13
N ALA A 450 -11.29 10.10 19.43
CA ALA A 450 -10.16 10.89 18.96
C ALA A 450 -10.62 12.09 18.10
N THR A 451 -11.63 11.86 17.25
CA THR A 451 -12.26 12.89 16.42
C THR A 451 -12.97 13.96 17.26
N GLY A 452 -13.75 13.53 18.26
CA GLY A 452 -14.46 14.43 19.17
C GLY A 452 -13.51 15.29 20.01
N LYS A 453 -12.45 14.70 20.56
CA LYS A 453 -11.41 15.42 21.33
C LYS A 453 -10.72 16.50 20.49
N LYS A 454 -10.38 16.18 19.22
CA LYS A 454 -9.82 17.16 18.27
C LYS A 454 -10.77 18.32 18.02
N SER A 455 -12.05 18.03 17.75
CA SER A 455 -13.07 19.06 17.49
C SER A 455 -13.33 19.97 18.69
N ARG A 456 -13.17 19.44 19.91
CA ARG A 456 -13.29 20.21 21.17
C ARG A 456 -12.09 21.10 21.46
N GLY A 457 -11.01 21.03 20.66
CA GLY A 457 -9.76 21.73 20.91
C GLY A 457 -9.08 21.28 22.20
N LEU A 458 -9.16 19.99 22.55
CA LEU A 458 -8.47 19.44 23.71
C LEU A 458 -7.03 19.13 23.33
N ASN A 459 -6.10 19.98 23.77
CA ASN A 459 -4.67 19.78 23.60
C ASN A 459 -3.89 20.52 24.70
N LYS A 460 -2.55 20.48 24.64
CA LYS A 460 -1.64 21.11 25.60
C LYS A 460 -1.01 22.39 25.03
N GLY A 461 -0.61 23.32 25.90
CA GLY A 461 0.06 24.56 25.55
C GLY A 461 -0.84 25.81 25.61
N HIS A 462 -0.22 26.99 25.47
CA HIS A 462 -0.86 28.29 25.69
C HIS A 462 -2.12 28.52 24.83
N ARG A 463 -2.17 27.97 23.61
CA ARG A 463 -3.33 28.07 22.70
C ARG A 463 -4.59 27.34 23.20
N TYR A 464 -4.47 26.50 24.23
CA TYR A 464 -5.55 25.63 24.73
C TYR A 464 -5.98 25.94 26.17
N ASN A 465 -5.53 27.06 26.74
CA ASN A 465 -5.88 27.47 28.11
C ASN A 465 -7.40 27.54 28.34
N LYS A 466 -8.14 28.04 27.34
CA LYS A 466 -9.62 28.17 27.39
C LYS A 466 -10.37 26.87 27.07
N THR A 467 -9.70 25.78 26.71
CA THR A 467 -10.34 24.53 26.27
C THR A 467 -9.87 23.28 27.00
N ARG A 468 -8.75 23.30 27.74
CA ARG A 468 -8.11 22.14 28.40
C ARG A 468 -9.06 21.21 29.17
N ALA A 469 -9.97 21.75 29.98
CA ALA A 469 -10.96 20.98 30.76
C ALA A 469 -12.36 20.95 30.11
N GLY A 470 -12.48 21.48 28.89
CA GLY A 470 -13.72 21.78 28.18
C GLY A 470 -14.07 23.26 28.23
N ARG A 471 -14.38 23.86 27.07
CA ARG A 471 -14.65 25.30 26.90
C ARG A 471 -15.65 25.86 27.92
N ARG A 472 -16.78 25.18 28.11
CA ARG A 472 -17.82 25.62 29.06
C ARG A 472 -17.40 25.50 30.52
N LYS A 473 -16.62 24.45 30.89
CA LYS A 473 -16.12 24.27 32.26
C LYS A 473 -15.10 25.35 32.61
N THR A 474 -14.17 25.65 31.70
CA THR A 474 -13.19 26.73 31.90
C THR A 474 -13.87 28.09 31.95
N TRP A 475 -14.82 28.36 31.04
CA TRP A 475 -15.59 29.60 31.07
C TRP A 475 -16.34 29.77 32.40
N LYS A 476 -17.04 28.73 32.88
CA LYS A 476 -17.75 28.79 34.16
C LYS A 476 -16.80 29.16 35.29
N ARG A 477 -15.63 28.50 35.40
CA ARG A 477 -14.63 28.79 36.44
C ARG A 477 -14.21 30.27 36.45
N HIS A 478 -13.94 30.85 35.28
CA HIS A 478 -13.45 32.24 35.21
C HIS A 478 -14.53 33.28 35.48
N ASN A 479 -15.80 32.93 35.28
CA ASN A 479 -16.94 33.83 35.48
C ASN A 479 -17.69 33.50 36.79
N THR A 480 -17.20 32.56 37.60
CA THR A 480 -17.79 32.27 38.91
C THR A 480 -17.23 33.26 39.90
N LEU A 481 -18.09 34.08 40.52
CA LEU A 481 -17.71 34.93 41.64
C LEU A 481 -17.33 34.04 42.84
N SER A 482 -16.09 34.15 43.31
CA SER A 482 -15.61 33.40 44.47
C SER A 482 -15.77 34.25 45.72
N LEU A 483 -16.72 33.90 46.58
CA LEU A 483 -16.95 34.56 47.86
C LEU A 483 -16.43 33.63 48.97
N TRP A 484 -15.23 33.90 49.45
CA TRP A 484 -14.65 33.18 50.58
C TRP A 484 -15.28 33.65 51.90
N ARG A 485 -15.33 32.75 52.89
CA ARG A 485 -15.88 33.07 54.23
C ARG A 485 -15.11 34.20 54.91
N TYR A 486 -13.80 34.24 54.69
CA TYR A 486 -12.89 35.30 55.11
C TYR A 486 -12.19 35.83 53.85
N ARG A 487 -12.18 37.14 53.66
CA ARG A 487 -11.65 37.79 52.45
C ARG A 487 -10.20 38.21 52.62
#